data_AF-A0A1Q8U9E7-F1
#
_entry.id   AF-A0A1Q8U9E7-F1
#
_cell.length_a   1.000
_cell.length_b   1.000
_cell.length_c   1.000
_cell.angle_alpha   90.00
_cell.angle_beta   90.00
_cell.angle_gamma   90.00
#
_symmetry.space_group_name_H-M   'P 1'
#
loop_
_entity.id
_entity.type
_entity.pdbx_description
1 polymer ?
#
loop_
_entity_poly.entity_id
_entity_poly.type
_entity_poly.pdbx_seq_one_letter_code
_entity_poly.pdbx_strand_id
1 'polypeptide(L)'
;MHASRRRATWPLLTFAACAALALTGCGGTTEGPAAARAPVPATATATAPAAKSPFAGTKRFVTTDRAWTEDGLTKLSVRSAEKKVNTQFDTWEIVPGTGEFVTVTLAKDARVLLTVPVRGDDDPGTSGGEPLPTSQAEFVTLLTELDPRTREGAGFDLSFDGEGRVTKVQSLYKP
;
A
#
# COMPACT_ATOMS: atom_id res chain seq x y z
N MET A 1 28.77 29.93 -8.93
CA MET A 1 28.15 31.11 -8.30
C MET A 1 26.81 30.72 -7.70
N HIS A 2 26.48 31.34 -6.58
CA HIS A 2 25.55 30.86 -5.56
C HIS A 2 24.06 30.84 -5.93
N ALA A 3 23.38 29.89 -5.29
CA ALA A 3 21.95 29.66 -5.09
C ALA A 3 20.98 30.84 -5.28
N SER A 4 19.81 30.54 -5.84
CA SER A 4 18.56 31.24 -5.52
C SER A 4 17.45 30.21 -5.27
N ARG A 5 17.13 30.01 -3.99
CA ARG A 5 16.00 29.20 -3.52
C ARG A 5 14.74 30.04 -3.64
N ARG A 6 13.80 29.67 -4.51
CA ARG A 6 12.45 30.27 -4.49
C ARG A 6 11.65 29.64 -3.35
N ARG A 7 11.28 30.48 -2.38
CA ARG A 7 10.47 30.15 -1.21
C ARG A 7 9.07 29.77 -1.66
N ALA A 8 8.64 28.55 -1.35
CA ALA A 8 7.26 28.12 -1.45
C ALA A 8 6.47 28.71 -0.26
N THR A 9 5.48 29.54 -0.55
CA THR A 9 4.50 30.02 0.41
C THR A 9 3.45 28.94 0.64
N TRP A 10 3.38 28.45 1.87
CA TRP A 10 2.46 27.41 2.33
C TRP A 10 1.25 28.10 2.98
N PRO A 11 0.01 27.91 2.50
CA PRO A 11 -1.15 28.36 3.25
C PRO A 11 -1.55 27.30 4.29
N LEU A 12 -1.49 27.70 5.56
CA LEU A 12 -2.21 27.06 6.66
C LEU A 12 -3.72 27.25 6.41
N LEU A 13 -4.48 26.15 6.45
CA LEU A 13 -5.93 26.19 6.63
C LEU A 13 -6.32 25.25 7.75
N THR A 14 -6.50 25.85 8.93
CA THR A 14 -7.05 25.23 10.13
C THR A 14 -8.57 25.25 10.00
N PHE A 15 -9.20 24.09 9.84
CA PHE A 15 -10.65 23.96 10.01
C PHE A 15 -10.94 23.37 11.39
N ALA A 16 -11.42 24.22 12.30
CA ALA A 16 -11.96 23.82 13.60
C ALA A 16 -13.44 23.41 13.40
N ALA A 17 -13.75 22.15 13.68
CA ALA A 17 -15.11 21.63 13.66
C ALA A 17 -15.77 21.84 15.04
N CYS A 18 -16.84 22.63 15.09
CA CYS A 18 -17.76 22.68 16.22
C CYS A 18 -18.85 21.63 16.01
N ALA A 19 -18.81 20.53 16.77
CA ALA A 19 -19.92 19.58 16.84
C ALA A 19 -20.71 19.84 18.13
N ALA A 20 -21.96 20.28 17.99
CA ALA A 20 -22.91 20.48 19.07
C ALA A 20 -23.52 19.13 19.50
N LEU A 21 -23.43 18.82 20.80
CA LEU A 21 -24.11 17.73 21.47
C LEU A 21 -25.60 18.08 21.62
N ALA A 22 -26.48 17.31 20.98
CA ALA A 22 -27.92 17.35 21.24
C ALA A 22 -28.33 16.16 22.12
N LEU A 23 -28.51 16.50 23.40
CA LEU A 23 -29.56 16.11 24.34
C LEU A 23 -30.11 14.67 24.33
N THR A 24 -29.87 14.04 25.48
CA THR A 24 -30.63 12.97 26.12
C THR A 24 -32.15 13.21 26.08
N GLY A 25 -32.89 12.28 25.48
CA GLY A 25 -34.35 12.14 25.65
C GLY A 25 -34.67 10.97 26.57
N CYS A 26 -35.23 11.27 27.73
CA CYS A 26 -35.77 10.34 28.71
C CYS A 26 -37.30 10.52 28.76
N GLY A 27 -38.05 9.42 28.86
CA GLY A 27 -39.51 9.40 29.07
C GLY A 27 -40.22 8.54 28.01
N GLY A 28 -41.15 7.66 28.33
CA GLY A 28 -41.75 7.28 29.60
C GLY A 28 -42.61 6.01 29.40
N THR A 29 -42.90 5.34 30.50
CA THR A 29 -43.75 4.15 30.59
C THR A 29 -45.24 4.50 30.46
N THR A 30 -45.98 3.80 29.60
CA THR A 30 -47.43 3.54 29.75
C THR A 30 -47.75 2.15 29.21
N GLU A 31 -48.31 1.33 30.10
CA GLU A 31 -48.83 -0.02 29.86
C GLU A 31 -50.06 -0.04 28.94
N GLY A 32 -50.12 -1.04 28.06
CA GLY A 32 -51.33 -1.51 27.40
C GLY A 32 -51.20 -3.02 27.15
N PRO A 33 -52.14 -3.87 27.59
CA PRO A 33 -51.99 -5.32 27.49
C PRO A 33 -52.63 -5.83 26.20
N ALA A 34 -51.83 -6.40 25.29
CA ALA A 34 -52.30 -7.31 24.25
C ALA A 34 -51.15 -8.14 23.68
N ALA A 35 -51.39 -9.45 23.57
CA ALA A 35 -50.46 -10.51 23.22
C ALA A 35 -49.66 -10.28 21.92
N ALA A 36 -48.33 -10.47 21.99
CA ALA A 36 -47.50 -10.84 20.83
C ALA A 36 -46.13 -11.39 21.26
N ARG A 37 -45.81 -12.61 20.77
CA ARG A 37 -44.49 -13.24 20.57
C ARG A 37 -43.29 -12.73 21.39
N ALA A 38 -42.72 -13.62 22.19
CA ALA A 38 -41.38 -13.46 22.75
C ALA A 38 -40.32 -13.33 21.63
N PRO A 39 -39.56 -12.22 21.55
CA PRO A 39 -38.32 -12.20 20.79
C PRO A 39 -37.18 -12.68 21.69
N VAL A 40 -36.42 -13.66 21.18
CA VAL A 40 -35.09 -14.03 21.67
C VAL A 40 -34.22 -12.77 21.77
N PRO A 41 -33.44 -12.57 22.86
CA PRO A 41 -32.53 -11.44 22.92
C PRO A 41 -31.49 -11.60 21.82
N ALA A 42 -31.50 -10.67 20.86
CA ALA A 42 -30.43 -10.55 19.89
C ALA A 42 -29.17 -10.17 20.68
N THR A 43 -28.27 -11.13 20.84
CA THR A 43 -26.91 -10.87 21.31
C THR A 43 -26.30 -9.87 20.32
N ALA A 44 -26.20 -8.61 20.73
CA ALA A 44 -25.43 -7.62 20.00
C ALA A 44 -23.97 -8.09 20.06
N THR A 45 -23.55 -8.82 19.03
CA THR A 45 -22.13 -9.11 18.81
C THR A 45 -21.47 -7.76 18.61
N ALA A 46 -20.82 -7.26 19.66
CA ALA A 46 -19.96 -6.10 19.56
C ALA A 46 -18.87 -6.45 18.53
N THR A 47 -19.03 -5.93 17.32
CA THR A 47 -18.01 -6.03 16.27
C THR A 47 -16.75 -5.40 16.83
N ALA A 48 -15.75 -6.24 17.13
CA ALA A 48 -14.44 -5.78 17.51
C ALA A 48 -13.92 -4.81 16.44
N PRO A 49 -13.29 -3.68 16.82
CA PRO A 49 -12.75 -2.76 15.83
C PRO A 49 -11.80 -3.52 14.92
N ALA A 50 -12.01 -3.39 13.60
CA ALA A 50 -11.17 -4.04 12.62
C ALA A 50 -9.70 -3.72 12.91
N ALA A 51 -8.89 -4.76 13.11
CA ALA A 51 -7.46 -4.59 13.31
C ALA A 51 -6.89 -3.83 12.10
N LYS A 52 -6.28 -2.66 12.35
CA LYS A 52 -5.65 -1.87 11.30
C LYS A 52 -4.57 -2.71 10.61
N SER A 53 -4.57 -2.71 9.28
CA SER A 53 -3.55 -3.41 8.49
C SER A 53 -2.14 -2.95 8.92
N PRO A 54 -1.17 -3.88 9.10
CA PRO A 54 0.17 -3.54 9.57
C PRO A 54 0.95 -2.62 8.62
N PHE A 55 0.49 -2.47 7.37
CA PHE A 55 1.12 -1.61 6.36
C PHE A 55 0.38 -0.29 6.12
N ALA A 56 -0.73 -0.04 6.80
CA ALA A 56 -1.56 1.15 6.60
C ALA A 56 -0.75 2.45 6.68
N GLY A 57 -0.82 3.26 5.62
CA GLY A 57 -0.17 4.56 5.50
C GLY A 57 1.36 4.52 5.37
N THR A 58 1.96 3.36 5.12
CA THR A 58 3.41 3.19 5.06
C THR A 58 3.95 3.13 3.63
N LYS A 59 5.27 3.25 3.51
CA LYS A 59 6.02 2.87 2.30
C LYS A 59 6.98 1.75 2.67
N ARG A 60 7.08 0.71 1.83
CA ARG A 60 7.90 -0.47 2.09
C ARG A 60 8.67 -0.85 0.84
N PHE A 61 9.92 -1.27 1.02
CA PHE A 61 10.65 -1.97 -0.02
C PHE A 61 10.52 -3.47 0.19
N VAL A 62 10.19 -4.21 -0.86
CA VAL A 62 9.86 -5.63 -0.80
C VAL A 62 10.41 -6.40 -2.00
N THR A 63 10.57 -7.71 -1.83
CA THR A 63 10.60 -8.68 -2.95
C THR A 63 9.24 -9.35 -3.08
N THR A 64 8.94 -9.89 -4.26
CA THR A 64 7.69 -10.58 -4.55
C THR A 64 7.92 -12.04 -4.95
N ASP A 65 7.16 -12.97 -4.40
CA ASP A 65 7.17 -14.37 -4.85
C ASP A 65 6.21 -14.59 -6.04
N ARG A 66 5.04 -13.94 -5.99
CA ARG A 66 4.00 -14.05 -7.01
C ARG A 66 3.06 -12.85 -7.01
N ALA A 67 2.45 -12.64 -8.17
CA ALA A 67 1.31 -11.76 -8.36
C ALA A 67 0.17 -12.58 -8.98
N TRP A 68 -1.07 -12.27 -8.60
CA TRP A 68 -2.25 -12.93 -9.17
C TRP A 68 -3.47 -12.03 -9.06
N THR A 69 -4.54 -12.40 -9.76
CA THR A 69 -5.85 -11.77 -9.60
C THR A 69 -6.79 -12.73 -8.90
N GLU A 70 -7.52 -12.21 -7.92
CA GLU A 70 -8.54 -12.96 -7.17
C GLU A 70 -9.68 -11.98 -6.81
N ASP A 71 -10.92 -12.39 -7.05
CA ASP A 71 -12.12 -11.55 -6.86
C ASP A 71 -12.05 -10.19 -7.59
N GLY A 72 -11.39 -10.16 -8.75
CA GLY A 72 -11.21 -8.94 -9.56
C GLY A 72 -10.23 -7.92 -8.96
N LEU A 73 -9.43 -8.33 -7.97
CA LEU A 73 -8.38 -7.52 -7.37
C LEU A 73 -7.01 -8.17 -7.58
N THR A 74 -6.01 -7.37 -7.91
CA THR A 74 -4.62 -7.83 -7.97
C THR A 74 -4.05 -7.97 -6.56
N LYS A 75 -3.41 -9.11 -6.29
CA LYS A 75 -2.76 -9.45 -5.03
C LYS A 75 -1.29 -9.78 -5.27
N LEU A 76 -0.45 -9.44 -4.30
CA LEU A 76 0.98 -9.74 -4.29
C LEU A 76 1.35 -10.51 -3.04
N SER A 77 2.20 -11.53 -3.21
CA SER A 77 2.88 -12.22 -2.12
C SER A 77 4.21 -11.51 -1.92
N VAL A 78 4.36 -10.76 -0.81
CA VAL A 78 5.49 -9.85 -0.59
C VAL A 78 6.26 -10.18 0.69
N ARG A 79 7.55 -9.88 0.69
CA ARG A 79 8.41 -9.96 1.87
C ARG A 79 9.27 -8.71 1.93
N SER A 80 9.52 -8.19 3.14
CA SER A 80 10.40 -7.02 3.31
C SER A 80 11.80 -7.31 2.74
N ALA A 81 12.43 -6.29 2.17
CA ALA A 81 13.78 -6.36 1.61
C ALA A 81 14.55 -5.07 1.93
N GLU A 82 15.87 -5.11 1.74
CA GLU A 82 16.76 -3.96 1.90
C GLU A 82 17.41 -3.59 0.56
N LYS A 83 17.64 -2.28 0.37
CA LYS A 83 18.47 -1.77 -0.72
C LYS A 83 19.86 -1.49 -0.17
N LYS A 84 20.86 -2.13 -0.76
CA LYS A 84 22.27 -1.91 -0.43
C LYS A 84 22.98 -1.34 -1.65
N VAL A 85 23.82 -0.34 -1.46
CA VAL A 85 24.62 0.19 -2.57
C VAL A 85 25.65 -0.87 -2.96
N ASN A 86 25.68 -1.22 -4.24
CA ASN A 86 26.70 -2.06 -4.84
C ASN A 86 27.64 -1.18 -5.67
N THR A 87 28.81 -0.89 -5.11
CA THR A 87 29.84 -0.05 -5.73
C THR A 87 30.65 -0.75 -6.81
N GLN A 88 30.52 -2.07 -6.96
CA GLN A 88 31.19 -2.81 -8.04
C GLN A 88 30.46 -2.63 -9.38
N PHE A 89 29.15 -2.45 -9.32
CA PHE A 89 28.28 -2.31 -10.49
C PHE A 89 27.49 -1.00 -10.50
N ASP A 90 27.85 -0.05 -9.62
CA ASP A 90 27.22 1.27 -9.48
C ASP A 90 25.69 1.23 -9.41
N THR A 91 25.17 0.22 -8.72
CA THR A 91 23.74 -0.15 -8.71
C THR A 91 23.24 -0.45 -7.30
N TRP A 92 21.95 -0.75 -7.16
CA TRP A 92 21.38 -1.26 -5.92
C TRP A 92 21.40 -2.79 -5.92
N GLU A 93 22.03 -3.37 -4.90
CA GLU A 93 21.82 -4.75 -4.50
C GLU A 93 20.52 -4.86 -3.70
N ILE A 94 19.70 -5.84 -4.06
CA ILE A 94 18.44 -6.14 -3.37
C ILE A 94 18.73 -7.31 -2.44
N VAL A 95 18.60 -7.07 -1.14
CA VAL A 95 18.80 -8.11 -0.11
C VAL A 95 17.42 -8.52 0.41
N PRO A 96 16.91 -9.70 0.02
CA PRO A 96 15.62 -10.17 0.50
C PRO A 96 15.68 -10.43 2.02
N GLY A 97 14.62 -10.06 2.74
CA GLY A 97 14.50 -10.39 4.16
C GLY A 97 14.29 -11.90 4.40
N THR A 98 14.31 -12.34 5.66
CA THR A 98 14.17 -13.76 6.02
C THR A 98 12.78 -14.16 6.52
N GLY A 99 11.87 -13.20 6.67
CA GLY A 99 10.50 -13.45 7.16
C GLY A 99 9.62 -14.20 6.17
N GLU A 100 8.42 -14.58 6.59
CA GLU A 100 7.41 -15.15 5.71
C GLU A 100 6.90 -14.13 4.68
N PHE A 101 6.41 -14.64 3.55
CA PHE A 101 5.67 -13.82 2.61
C PHE A 101 4.26 -13.52 3.15
N VAL A 102 3.82 -12.29 2.94
CA VAL A 102 2.49 -11.83 3.31
C VAL A 102 1.73 -11.36 2.07
N THR A 103 0.43 -11.62 2.05
CA THR A 103 -0.42 -11.17 0.94
C THR A 103 -0.82 -9.71 1.14
N VAL A 104 -0.62 -8.89 0.11
CA VAL A 104 -1.15 -7.52 0.03
C VAL A 104 -2.02 -7.36 -1.19
N THR A 105 -3.04 -6.51 -1.09
CA THR A 105 -4.00 -6.26 -2.17
C THR A 105 -3.77 -4.87 -2.74
N LEU A 106 -3.76 -4.77 -4.08
CA LEU A 106 -3.73 -3.48 -4.77
C LEU A 106 -5.11 -2.83 -4.75
N ALA A 107 -5.14 -1.52 -4.57
CA ALA A 107 -6.32 -0.72 -4.88
C ALA A 107 -6.63 -0.83 -6.39
N LYS A 108 -7.91 -0.71 -6.76
CA LYS A 108 -8.35 -0.86 -8.16
C LYS A 108 -7.68 0.16 -9.11
N ASP A 109 -7.35 1.33 -8.59
CA ASP A 109 -6.70 2.44 -9.28
C ASP A 109 -5.20 2.56 -8.93
N ALA A 110 -4.61 1.53 -8.31
CA ALA A 110 -3.20 1.55 -7.97
C ALA A 110 -2.33 1.71 -9.22
N ARG A 111 -1.35 2.60 -9.13
CA ARG A 111 -0.39 2.85 -10.20
C ARG A 111 0.72 1.81 -10.16
N VAL A 112 1.01 1.20 -11.30
CA VAL A 112 2.17 0.31 -11.46
C VAL A 112 3.18 0.97 -12.39
N LEU A 113 4.41 1.08 -11.91
CA LEU A 113 5.52 1.71 -12.62
C LEU A 113 6.68 0.71 -12.72
N LEU A 114 7.10 0.39 -13.94
CA LEU A 114 8.28 -0.45 -14.19
C LEU A 114 9.45 0.44 -14.61
N THR A 115 10.51 0.44 -13.81
CA THR A 115 11.65 1.35 -13.99
C THR A 115 12.62 0.81 -15.02
N VAL A 116 12.69 1.41 -16.21
CA VAL A 116 13.71 1.06 -17.19
C VAL A 116 15.02 1.79 -16.87
N PRO A 117 16.18 1.12 -16.94
CA PRO A 117 17.46 1.79 -16.70
C PRO A 117 17.72 2.82 -17.81
N VAL A 118 18.06 4.04 -17.40
CA VAL A 118 18.52 5.11 -18.28
C VAL A 118 20.03 5.24 -18.08
N ARG A 119 20.80 5.08 -19.15
CA ARG A 119 22.24 5.32 -19.10
C ARG A 119 22.48 6.83 -19.02
N GLY A 120 23.05 7.29 -17.91
CA GLY A 120 23.46 8.68 -17.69
C GLY A 120 24.90 8.75 -17.19
N ASP A 121 25.41 9.96 -16.97
CA ASP A 121 26.77 10.21 -16.48
C ASP A 121 26.89 9.79 -14.99
N ASP A 122 27.21 8.51 -14.78
CA ASP A 122 28.01 7.88 -13.70
C ASP A 122 28.02 8.50 -12.27
N ASP A 123 26.89 8.51 -11.56
CA ASP A 123 26.88 8.61 -10.08
C ASP A 123 26.43 7.27 -9.44
N PRO A 124 27.33 6.55 -8.73
CA PRO A 124 27.02 5.28 -8.07
C PRO A 124 25.87 5.39 -7.07
N GLY A 125 24.92 4.47 -7.12
CA GLY A 125 23.73 4.49 -6.25
C GLY A 125 22.64 5.48 -6.70
N THR A 126 22.92 6.29 -7.72
CA THR A 126 21.93 7.09 -8.44
C THR A 126 21.59 6.33 -9.72
N SER A 127 20.99 5.15 -9.57
CA SER A 127 20.49 4.42 -10.75
C SER A 127 19.44 5.29 -11.43
N GLY A 128 19.87 5.96 -12.51
CA GLY A 128 19.00 6.69 -13.41
C GLY A 128 18.03 5.69 -13.99
N GLY A 129 16.77 5.82 -13.65
CA GLY A 129 15.73 4.93 -14.12
C GLY A 129 14.50 5.73 -14.44
N GLU A 130 13.90 5.47 -15.60
CA GLU A 130 12.64 6.09 -15.99
C GLU A 130 11.49 5.16 -15.57
N PRO A 131 10.63 5.58 -14.62
CA PRO A 131 9.47 4.80 -14.24
C PRO A 131 8.39 4.89 -15.32
N LEU A 132 8.14 3.79 -16.03
CA LEU A 132 7.13 3.71 -17.07
C LEU A 132 5.82 3.11 -16.54
N PRO A 133 4.65 3.71 -16.81
CA PRO A 133 3.38 3.15 -16.39
C PRO A 133 3.07 1.84 -17.12
N THR A 134 2.53 0.88 -16.39
CA THR A 134 2.03 -0.40 -16.90
C THR A 134 0.67 -0.72 -16.25
N SER A 135 -0.15 -1.55 -16.89
CA SER A 135 -1.41 -1.99 -16.29
C SER A 135 -1.20 -3.05 -15.19
N GLN A 136 -2.12 -3.16 -14.23
CA GLN A 136 -2.02 -4.22 -13.20
C GLN A 136 -2.08 -5.62 -13.81
N ALA A 137 -2.87 -5.83 -14.87
CA ALA A 137 -2.98 -7.11 -15.55
C ALA A 137 -1.67 -7.50 -16.25
N GLU A 138 -1.07 -6.57 -16.99
CA GLU A 138 0.23 -6.76 -17.63
C GLU A 138 1.34 -7.03 -16.59
N PHE A 139 1.32 -6.33 -15.46
CA PHE A 139 2.24 -6.58 -14.36
C PHE A 139 2.14 -8.01 -13.81
N VAL A 140 0.92 -8.52 -13.63
CA VAL A 140 0.68 -9.91 -13.21
C VAL A 140 1.22 -10.89 -14.24
N THR A 141 0.94 -10.66 -15.53
CA THR A 141 1.45 -11.52 -16.62
C THR A 141 2.97 -11.54 -16.61
N LEU A 142 3.63 -10.37 -16.61
CA LEU A 142 5.09 -10.27 -16.59
C LEU A 142 5.67 -11.02 -15.40
N LEU A 143 5.21 -10.74 -14.17
CA LEU A 143 5.72 -11.44 -12.98
C LEU A 143 5.52 -12.96 -13.06
N THR A 144 4.40 -13.42 -13.62
CA THR A 144 4.11 -14.86 -13.77
C THR A 144 5.05 -15.54 -14.76
N GLU A 145 5.41 -14.85 -15.84
CA GLU A 145 6.26 -15.37 -16.91
C GLU A 145 7.76 -15.32 -16.59
N LEU A 146 8.18 -14.47 -15.64
CA LEU A 146 9.57 -14.43 -15.18
C LEU A 146 10.03 -15.77 -14.62
N ASP A 147 11.29 -16.11 -14.90
CA ASP A 147 11.93 -17.22 -14.22
C ASP A 147 12.02 -16.95 -12.70
N PRO A 148 11.96 -17.99 -11.85
CA PRO A 148 11.95 -17.80 -10.40
C PRO A 148 13.16 -17.03 -9.85
N ARG A 149 14.36 -17.20 -10.44
CA ARG A 149 15.57 -16.52 -9.93
C ARG A 149 15.53 -15.02 -10.21
N THR A 150 15.12 -14.63 -11.41
CA THR A 150 14.95 -13.21 -11.74
C THR A 150 13.83 -12.58 -10.91
N ARG A 151 12.74 -13.31 -10.69
CA ARG A 151 11.63 -12.85 -9.85
C ARG A 151 12.04 -12.63 -8.39
N GLU A 152 12.79 -13.55 -7.80
CA GLU A 152 13.34 -13.42 -6.44
C GLU A 152 14.26 -12.21 -6.29
N GLY A 153 14.98 -11.85 -7.37
CA GLY A 153 15.83 -10.67 -7.46
C GLY A 153 15.09 -9.36 -7.76
N ALA A 154 13.78 -9.39 -8.04
CA ALA A 154 13.00 -8.21 -8.37
C ALA A 154 12.53 -7.48 -7.10
N GLY A 155 12.92 -6.21 -6.97
CA GLY A 155 12.60 -5.36 -5.82
C GLY A 155 11.59 -4.28 -6.16
N PHE A 156 10.65 -4.01 -5.25
CA PHE A 156 9.57 -3.05 -5.45
C PHE A 156 9.40 -2.10 -4.26
N ASP A 157 9.27 -0.80 -4.55
CA ASP A 157 8.76 0.17 -3.59
C ASP A 157 7.23 0.18 -3.64
N LEU A 158 6.61 -0.21 -2.53
CA LEU A 158 5.17 -0.18 -2.34
C LEU A 158 4.76 1.03 -1.49
N SER A 159 3.72 1.72 -1.91
CA SER A 159 3.02 2.72 -1.09
C SER A 159 1.64 2.21 -0.73
N PHE A 160 1.25 2.34 0.54
CA PHE A 160 -0.02 1.85 1.07
C PHE A 160 -0.95 3.01 1.44
N ASP A 161 -2.25 2.86 1.21
CA ASP A 161 -3.27 3.78 1.74
C ASP A 161 -3.50 3.56 3.24
N GLY A 162 -4.39 4.36 3.84
CA GLY A 162 -4.74 4.26 5.26
C GLY A 162 -5.47 2.97 5.67
N GLU A 163 -5.93 2.16 4.72
CA GLU A 163 -6.52 0.84 4.95
C GLU A 163 -5.49 -0.29 4.78
N GLY A 164 -4.31 0.01 4.23
CA GLY A 164 -3.25 -0.94 3.95
C GLY A 164 -3.38 -1.63 2.59
N ARG A 165 -4.11 -1.05 1.63
CA ARG A 165 -4.05 -1.46 0.22
C ARG A 165 -2.93 -0.74 -0.49
N VAL A 166 -2.31 -1.42 -1.45
CA VAL A 166 -1.23 -0.85 -2.26
C VAL A 166 -1.82 0.16 -3.24
N THR A 167 -1.34 1.40 -3.22
CA THR A 167 -1.73 2.48 -4.14
C THR A 167 -0.67 2.76 -5.21
N LYS A 168 0.58 2.36 -4.95
CA LYS A 168 1.66 2.44 -5.93
C LYS A 168 2.59 1.22 -5.80
N VAL A 169 2.87 0.58 -6.93
CA VAL A 169 3.98 -0.35 -7.13
C VAL A 169 4.99 0.34 -8.02
N GLN A 170 6.25 0.40 -7.61
CA GLN A 170 7.34 0.84 -8.46
C GLN A 170 8.48 -0.15 -8.40
N SER A 171 8.85 -0.75 -9.52
CA SER A 171 10.00 -1.65 -9.57
C SER A 171 11.30 -0.85 -9.46
N LEU A 172 12.33 -1.42 -8.84
CA LEU A 172 13.66 -0.81 -8.82
C LEU A 172 14.32 -0.88 -10.19
N TYR A 173 14.12 -2.03 -10.86
CA TYR A 173 14.50 -2.30 -12.25
C TYR A 173 13.31 -2.96 -12.93
N LYS A 174 13.16 -2.77 -14.25
CA LYS A 174 12.18 -3.51 -15.03
C LYS A 174 12.63 -4.97 -15.02
N PRO A 175 11.82 -5.88 -14.45
CA PRO A 175 12.17 -7.28 -14.40
C PRO A 175 12.01 -7.94 -15.78
#